data_AF-A0A2H6BXS3-F1
#
_entry.id   AF-A0A2H6BXS3-F1
#
_cell.length_a   1.000
_cell.length_b   1.000
_cell.length_c   1.000
_cell.angle_alpha   90.00
_cell.angle_beta   90.00
_cell.angle_gamma   90.00
#
_symmetry.space_group_name_H-M   'P 1'
#
loop_
_entity.id
_entity.type
_entity.pdbx_description
1 polymer ?
#
loop_
_entity_poly.entity_id
_entity_poly.type
_entity_poly.pdbx_seq_one_letter_code
_entity_poly.pdbx_strand_id
1 'polypeptide(L)'
;MTKLNFAIAEIVDIYNFLPKVLAPKVVKVAVHPSQSNRDRPSLAEQKNGNYWIVLVEANYWLLPQSGLRINQFNLATVKSLFDCQGYELSEHGDFVLLEAAQVSGMPNGTEWRLEKKGVINFDPNYPAAELRSQQKQAQQEIDRLQSELEESKRRNQRLNAQLAELAYDTLQKIRADLVTRDEFIEQSHKLNTFYKDYQEIDKKLSEKFKYIERKITQENRIINDRIADLELEKHNRKTKDTKVQEQYDQAYQEIDKKISEKFKDIERKITQEIRIINDRIADLELEKHNRKTKDTKDREQKEPTGITTLKPSEPPASQTYQSTAPSVSSSSHSPSEVSPTEESLANLEMGWNDPIVLENKRRGYYEVYLDWKYHCLVPSQYFRINQRNYKSVEYLFECQNYDPNYSDSYTVIRPAVVYPLADGKTWQLQQRGVLRF
;
A
#
# COMPACT_ATOMS: atom_id res chain seq x y z
N MET A 1 -11.09 64.41 -13.57
CA MET A 1 -10.04 64.00 -14.54
C MET A 1 -10.10 62.50 -14.72
N THR A 2 -9.95 61.99 -15.94
CA THR A 2 -10.08 60.55 -16.23
C THR A 2 -8.70 59.90 -16.33
N LYS A 3 -8.48 58.81 -15.60
CA LYS A 3 -7.25 58.02 -15.68
C LYS A 3 -7.13 57.34 -17.04
N LEU A 4 -5.92 57.34 -17.61
CA LEU A 4 -5.55 56.56 -18.78
C LEU A 4 -4.89 55.25 -18.35
N ASN A 5 -5.24 54.16 -19.03
CA ASN A 5 -4.75 52.81 -18.80
C ASN A 5 -3.80 52.39 -19.96
N PHE A 6 -2.75 53.18 -20.14
CA PHE A 6 -1.68 53.01 -21.13
C PHE A 6 -0.38 53.49 -20.48
N ALA A 7 0.77 52.97 -20.90
CA ALA A 7 2.07 53.49 -20.47
C ALA A 7 2.30 54.92 -21.00
N ILE A 8 3.14 55.71 -20.33
CA ILE A 8 3.39 57.09 -20.76
C ILE A 8 4.01 57.19 -22.16
N ALA A 9 4.82 56.20 -22.57
CA ALA A 9 5.36 56.10 -23.94
C ALA A 9 4.23 55.95 -24.99
N GLU A 10 3.30 55.02 -24.77
CA GLU A 10 2.13 54.82 -25.64
C GLU A 10 1.26 56.09 -25.72
N ILE A 11 1.16 56.87 -24.64
CA ILE A 11 0.46 58.16 -24.64
C ILE A 11 1.20 59.23 -25.44
N VAL A 12 2.55 59.22 -25.44
CA VAL A 12 3.36 60.10 -26.31
C VAL A 12 3.20 59.71 -27.78
N ASP A 13 3.17 58.41 -28.11
CA ASP A 13 2.87 57.93 -29.47
C ASP A 13 1.46 58.32 -29.91
N ILE A 14 0.44 58.07 -29.09
CA ILE A 14 -0.94 58.48 -29.38
C ILE A 14 -1.05 60.00 -29.51
N TYR A 15 -0.27 60.78 -28.76
CA TYR A 15 -0.17 62.24 -28.93
C TYR A 15 0.46 62.63 -30.28
N ASN A 16 1.54 61.97 -30.70
CA ASN A 16 2.22 62.29 -31.96
C ASN A 16 1.38 61.89 -33.19
N PHE A 17 0.69 60.74 -33.16
CA PHE A 17 -0.08 60.23 -34.30
C PHE A 17 -1.55 60.68 -34.33
N LEU A 18 -2.26 60.68 -33.18
CA LEU A 18 -3.71 60.88 -33.10
C LEU A 18 -4.14 61.70 -31.86
N PRO A 19 -3.61 62.92 -31.64
CA PRO A 19 -3.81 63.66 -30.38
C PRO A 19 -5.27 64.04 -30.10
N LYS A 20 -6.13 64.04 -31.13
CA LYS A 20 -7.59 64.23 -31.00
C LYS A 20 -8.26 63.17 -30.10
N VAL A 21 -7.67 61.99 -29.95
CA VAL A 21 -8.15 60.90 -29.09
C VAL A 21 -7.93 61.22 -27.60
N LEU A 22 -6.92 62.02 -27.27
CA LEU A 22 -6.60 62.44 -25.90
C LEU A 22 -7.45 63.66 -25.45
N ALA A 23 -7.82 64.54 -26.39
CA ALA A 23 -8.56 65.78 -26.13
C ALA A 23 -9.81 65.68 -25.20
N PRO A 24 -10.65 64.63 -25.21
CA PRO A 24 -11.77 64.50 -24.27
C PRO A 24 -11.39 63.97 -22.87
N LYS A 25 -10.11 63.62 -22.62
CA LYS A 25 -9.62 63.02 -21.36
C LYS A 25 -8.58 63.89 -20.62
N VAL A 26 -8.10 64.96 -21.26
CA VAL A 26 -7.12 65.91 -20.70
C VAL A 26 -7.77 67.00 -19.83
N VAL A 27 -6.99 67.63 -18.95
CA VAL A 27 -7.29 68.95 -18.38
C VAL A 27 -6.43 69.99 -19.11
N LYS A 28 -7.02 71.10 -19.56
CA LYS A 28 -6.29 72.19 -20.21
C LYS A 28 -5.71 73.15 -19.19
N VAL A 29 -4.42 73.48 -19.31
CA VAL A 29 -3.71 74.34 -18.37
C VAL A 29 -2.81 75.35 -19.08
N ALA A 30 -2.45 76.42 -18.37
CA ALA A 30 -1.39 77.34 -18.80
C ALA A 30 -0.47 77.70 -17.63
N VAL A 31 0.78 78.03 -17.93
CA VAL A 31 1.73 78.64 -16.99
C VAL A 31 1.22 80.04 -16.62
N HIS A 32 1.25 80.37 -15.33
CA HIS A 32 0.92 81.73 -14.89
C HIS A 32 1.97 82.74 -15.39
N PRO A 33 1.61 83.90 -16.00
CA PRO A 33 2.58 84.79 -16.67
C PRO A 33 3.77 85.27 -15.81
N SER A 34 3.58 85.39 -14.49
CA SER A 34 4.66 85.74 -13.55
C SER A 34 5.59 84.58 -13.16
N GLN A 35 5.39 83.39 -13.72
CA GLN A 35 6.13 82.15 -13.42
C GLN A 35 6.90 81.59 -14.65
N SER A 36 6.68 82.12 -15.86
CA SER A 36 7.28 81.59 -17.11
C SER A 36 8.81 81.53 -17.14
N ASN A 37 9.50 82.32 -16.31
CA ASN A 37 10.96 82.40 -16.22
C ASN A 37 11.52 81.78 -14.93
N ARG A 38 10.83 80.82 -14.32
CA ARG A 38 11.34 80.05 -13.15
C ARG A 38 11.66 78.61 -13.53
N ASP A 39 12.58 77.97 -12.82
CA ASP A 39 13.02 76.58 -13.06
C ASP A 39 11.91 75.54 -12.81
N ARG A 40 10.89 75.91 -12.01
CA ARG A 40 9.71 75.09 -11.71
C ARG A 40 8.44 75.94 -11.82
N PRO A 41 7.96 76.21 -13.05
CA PRO A 41 6.70 76.91 -13.24
C PRO A 41 5.53 76.14 -12.63
N SER A 42 4.48 76.86 -12.25
CA SER A 42 3.20 76.29 -11.83
C SER A 42 2.13 76.62 -12.87
N LEU A 43 1.26 75.66 -13.15
CA LEU A 43 0.22 75.69 -14.17
C LEU A 43 -1.15 75.58 -13.52
N ALA A 44 -2.12 76.36 -14.01
CA ALA A 44 -3.49 76.35 -13.52
C ALA A 44 -4.48 75.98 -14.63
N GLU A 45 -5.64 75.42 -14.28
CA GLU A 45 -6.69 75.09 -15.26
C GLU A 45 -7.19 76.33 -16.02
N GLN A 46 -7.22 76.26 -17.35
CA GLN A 46 -7.69 77.33 -18.22
C GLN A 46 -8.41 76.78 -19.46
N LYS A 47 -9.57 77.35 -19.79
CA LYS A 47 -10.40 76.94 -20.95
C LYS A 47 -9.64 76.95 -22.29
N ASN A 48 -8.70 77.89 -22.43
CA ASN A 48 -7.81 78.07 -23.57
C ASN A 48 -6.34 77.79 -23.21
N GLY A 49 -6.09 76.86 -22.27
CA GLY A 49 -4.75 76.52 -21.82
C GLY A 49 -3.91 75.83 -22.89
N ASN A 50 -2.73 76.41 -23.18
CA ASN A 50 -1.77 75.97 -24.20
C ASN A 50 -1.18 74.55 -23.99
N TYR A 51 -1.42 73.94 -22.83
CA TYR A 51 -0.89 72.64 -22.46
C TYR A 51 -2.01 71.74 -21.91
N TRP A 52 -1.79 70.43 -21.97
CA TRP A 52 -2.72 69.39 -21.57
C TRP A 52 -2.10 68.55 -20.47
N ILE A 53 -2.79 68.37 -19.36
CA ILE A 53 -2.42 67.37 -18.35
C ILE A 53 -3.23 66.10 -18.59
N VAL A 54 -2.57 64.95 -18.55
CA VAL A 54 -3.16 63.60 -18.49
C VAL A 54 -2.80 62.94 -17.16
N LEU A 55 -3.71 62.12 -16.64
CA LEU A 55 -3.45 61.25 -15.50
C LEU A 55 -3.15 59.84 -16.03
N VAL A 56 -1.90 59.41 -15.92
CA VAL A 56 -1.44 58.08 -16.34
C VAL A 56 -1.03 57.32 -15.07
N GLU A 57 -1.60 56.13 -14.86
CA GLU A 57 -1.42 55.31 -13.66
C GLU A 57 -1.78 56.02 -12.34
N ALA A 58 -0.84 56.75 -11.74
CA ALA A 58 -0.98 57.60 -10.57
C ALA A 58 -0.22 58.95 -10.70
N ASN A 59 0.37 59.21 -11.87
CA ASN A 59 1.22 60.36 -12.16
C ASN A 59 0.52 61.33 -13.11
N TYR A 60 0.71 62.64 -12.88
CA TYR A 60 0.27 63.66 -13.82
C TYR A 60 1.39 63.98 -14.82
N TRP A 61 1.05 63.94 -16.10
CA TRP A 61 1.97 64.25 -17.19
C TRP A 61 1.43 65.39 -18.04
N LEU A 62 2.32 66.28 -18.45
CA LEU A 62 2.04 67.49 -19.19
C LEU A 62 2.53 67.34 -20.63
N LEU A 63 1.59 67.49 -21.55
CA LEU A 63 1.76 67.48 -23.00
C LEU A 63 1.51 68.91 -23.50
N PRO A 64 2.06 69.33 -24.66
CA PRO A 64 1.55 70.49 -25.38
C PRO A 64 0.08 70.29 -25.80
N GLN A 65 -0.67 71.39 -26.01
CA GLN A 65 -1.96 71.28 -26.70
C GLN A 65 -1.73 70.87 -28.16
N SER A 66 -2.58 70.00 -28.70
CA SER A 66 -2.56 69.65 -30.13
C SER A 66 -2.68 70.90 -31.01
N GLY A 67 -1.67 71.18 -31.84
CA GLY A 67 -1.61 72.38 -32.68
C GLY A 67 -1.09 73.64 -31.97
N LEU A 68 -0.43 73.52 -30.81
CA LEU A 68 0.33 74.62 -30.19
C LEU A 68 1.45 75.07 -31.14
N ARG A 69 1.29 76.21 -31.82
CA ARG A 69 2.35 76.80 -32.64
C ARG A 69 3.41 77.46 -31.76
N ILE A 70 4.62 76.92 -31.79
CA ILE A 70 5.74 77.42 -31.01
C ILE A 70 6.48 78.50 -31.82
N ASN A 71 6.69 79.67 -31.22
CA ASN A 71 7.23 80.86 -31.86
C ASN A 71 8.02 81.71 -30.85
N GLN A 72 8.75 82.72 -31.32
CA GLN A 72 9.60 83.58 -30.49
C GLN A 72 8.94 84.16 -29.22
N PHE A 73 7.62 84.39 -29.23
CA PHE A 73 6.90 84.98 -28.09
C PHE A 73 6.54 83.96 -27.00
N ASN A 74 6.28 82.70 -27.36
CA ASN A 74 5.96 81.64 -26.38
C ASN A 74 7.14 80.68 -26.10
N LEU A 75 8.20 80.69 -26.92
CA LEU A 75 9.38 79.83 -26.80
C LEU A 75 10.01 79.84 -25.40
N ALA A 76 10.07 80.99 -24.72
CA ALA A 76 10.58 81.08 -23.36
C ALA A 76 9.73 80.27 -22.35
N THR A 77 8.40 80.31 -22.50
CA THR A 77 7.47 79.52 -21.66
C THR A 77 7.49 78.04 -22.03
N VAL A 78 7.72 77.69 -23.30
CA VAL A 78 7.93 76.28 -23.68
C VAL A 78 9.25 75.77 -23.08
N LYS A 79 10.34 76.53 -23.18
CA LYS A 79 11.66 76.16 -22.65
C LYS A 79 11.71 76.04 -21.13
N SER A 80 10.75 76.59 -20.37
CA SER A 80 10.63 76.33 -18.93
C SER A 80 9.93 75.02 -18.60
N LEU A 81 9.23 74.39 -19.55
CA LEU A 81 8.48 73.13 -19.38
C LEU A 81 9.08 71.93 -20.14
N PHE A 82 9.72 72.19 -21.28
CA PHE A 82 10.27 71.18 -22.19
C PHE A 82 11.66 71.61 -22.65
N ASP A 83 12.57 70.67 -22.81
CA ASP A 83 13.84 70.91 -23.48
C ASP A 83 13.67 70.76 -24.99
N CYS A 84 13.89 71.86 -25.71
CA CYS A 84 13.65 71.99 -27.15
C CYS A 84 14.91 71.62 -27.96
N GLN A 85 14.91 70.47 -28.62
CA GLN A 85 15.98 69.98 -29.49
C GLN A 85 15.73 70.39 -30.95
N GLY A 86 16.78 70.77 -31.69
CA GLY A 86 16.68 71.10 -33.12
C GLY A 86 15.88 72.37 -33.47
N TYR A 87 15.59 73.26 -32.51
CA TYR A 87 14.78 74.45 -32.76
C TYR A 87 15.54 75.53 -33.53
N GLU A 88 15.15 75.77 -34.78
CA GLU A 88 15.59 76.89 -35.61
C GLU A 88 14.48 77.96 -35.74
N LEU A 89 14.87 79.22 -35.94
CA LEU A 89 13.94 80.37 -35.96
C LEU A 89 13.16 80.52 -37.28
N SER A 90 13.50 79.72 -38.31
CA SER A 90 12.90 79.77 -39.65
C SER A 90 11.81 78.72 -39.85
N GLU A 91 10.56 79.19 -39.82
CA GLU A 91 9.38 78.57 -40.46
C GLU A 91 8.98 77.13 -40.07
N HIS A 92 9.39 76.60 -38.91
CA HIS A 92 8.96 75.27 -38.45
C HIS A 92 7.97 75.34 -37.28
N GLY A 93 6.69 75.05 -37.59
CA GLY A 93 5.57 75.08 -36.64
C GLY A 93 5.13 73.72 -36.11
N ASP A 94 5.67 72.64 -36.67
CA ASP A 94 5.41 71.25 -36.27
C ASP A 94 6.60 70.69 -35.48
N PHE A 95 6.34 69.73 -34.59
CA PHE A 95 7.33 69.12 -33.71
C PHE A 95 6.90 67.71 -33.28
N VAL A 96 7.85 66.92 -32.80
CA VAL A 96 7.60 65.60 -32.19
C VAL A 96 7.83 65.69 -30.69
N LEU A 97 6.87 65.20 -29.90
CA LEU A 97 7.06 65.02 -28.47
C LEU A 97 7.87 63.73 -28.26
N LEU A 98 9.02 63.81 -27.60
CA LEU A 98 9.85 62.63 -27.27
C LEU A 98 9.60 62.17 -25.84
N GLU A 99 9.44 63.12 -24.91
CA GLU A 99 9.05 62.83 -23.53
C GLU A 99 7.99 63.83 -23.06
N ALA A 100 6.95 63.33 -22.39
CA ALA A 100 6.01 64.17 -21.65
C ALA A 100 6.70 64.77 -20.41
N ALA A 101 6.36 66.01 -20.06
CA ALA A 101 6.84 66.63 -18.83
C ALA A 101 6.11 66.02 -17.61
N GLN A 102 6.80 65.82 -16.48
CA GLN A 102 6.18 65.30 -15.26
C GLN A 102 5.78 66.45 -14.34
N VAL A 103 4.55 66.41 -13.82
CA VAL A 103 4.04 67.44 -12.90
C VAL A 103 3.45 66.83 -11.63
N SER A 104 3.53 67.55 -10.52
CA SER A 104 2.90 67.22 -9.24
C SER A 104 1.60 68.02 -9.08
N GLY A 105 0.55 67.40 -8.52
CA GLY A 105 -0.69 68.12 -8.17
C GLY A 105 -0.52 68.92 -6.89
N MET A 106 -0.92 70.20 -6.91
CA MET A 106 -0.84 71.07 -5.73
C MET A 106 -2.00 70.81 -4.75
N PRO A 107 -1.84 71.11 -3.43
CA PRO A 107 -2.89 70.86 -2.43
C PRO A 107 -4.21 71.60 -2.62
N ASN A 108 -4.28 72.58 -3.53
CA ASN A 108 -5.51 73.27 -3.93
C ASN A 108 -6.36 72.49 -4.95
N GLY A 109 -5.83 71.42 -5.56
CA GLY A 109 -6.53 70.55 -6.50
C GLY A 109 -6.78 71.14 -7.89
N THR A 110 -6.35 72.38 -8.14
CA THR A 110 -6.60 73.14 -9.40
C THR A 110 -5.32 73.64 -10.07
N GLU A 111 -4.16 73.41 -9.45
CA GLU A 111 -2.84 73.76 -9.96
C GLU A 111 -1.90 72.55 -9.95
N TRP A 112 -0.88 72.60 -10.81
CA TRP A 112 0.17 71.61 -10.91
C TRP A 112 1.54 72.29 -11.01
N ARG A 113 2.59 71.66 -10.49
CA ARG A 113 3.97 72.15 -10.52
C ARG A 113 4.85 71.25 -11.36
N LEU A 114 5.77 71.83 -12.13
CA LEU A 114 6.77 71.06 -12.87
C LEU A 114 7.76 70.36 -11.92
N GLU A 115 7.92 69.04 -12.10
CA GLU A 115 8.92 68.21 -11.40
C GLU A 115 10.05 67.79 -12.35
N LYS A 116 9.70 67.33 -13.55
CA LYS A 116 10.65 67.01 -14.64
C LYS A 116 10.19 67.69 -15.93
N LYS A 117 11.12 68.31 -16.66
CA LYS A 117 10.84 68.74 -18.04
C LYS A 117 10.58 67.54 -18.95
N GLY A 118 9.78 67.76 -19.98
CA GLY A 118 9.66 66.87 -21.12
C GLY A 118 10.69 67.21 -22.20
N VAL A 119 10.65 66.51 -23.32
CA VAL A 119 11.56 66.72 -24.46
C VAL A 119 10.75 66.85 -25.74
N ILE A 120 11.03 67.89 -26.52
CA ILE A 120 10.40 68.16 -27.82
C ILE A 120 11.50 68.33 -28.86
N ASN A 121 11.39 67.63 -29.99
CA ASN A 121 12.31 67.76 -31.12
C ASN A 121 11.62 68.41 -32.32
N PHE A 122 12.32 69.34 -32.97
CA PHE A 122 11.87 70.10 -34.13
C PHE A 122 12.53 69.65 -35.45
N ASP A 123 13.47 68.70 -35.43
CA ASP A 123 14.03 68.12 -36.66
C ASP A 123 12.94 67.33 -37.44
N PRO A 124 12.54 67.77 -38.65
CA PRO A 124 11.51 67.10 -39.44
C PRO A 124 11.94 65.71 -39.93
N ASN A 125 13.24 65.40 -39.91
CA ASN A 125 13.77 64.09 -40.31
C ASN A 125 13.77 63.06 -39.17
N TYR A 126 13.60 63.50 -37.91
CA TYR A 126 13.74 62.63 -36.74
C TYR A 126 12.89 61.35 -36.80
N PRO A 127 11.58 61.38 -37.17
CA PRO A 127 10.78 60.15 -37.28
C PRO A 127 11.34 59.15 -38.32
N ALA A 128 11.91 59.66 -39.41
CA ALA A 128 12.50 58.82 -40.46
C ALA A 128 13.90 58.31 -40.08
N ALA A 129 14.68 59.08 -39.31
CA ALA A 129 15.96 58.66 -38.78
C ALA A 129 15.79 57.57 -37.70
N GLU A 130 14.85 57.77 -36.77
CA GLU A 130 14.57 56.84 -35.69
C GLU A 130 13.98 55.52 -36.21
N LEU A 131 13.02 55.57 -37.15
CA LEU A 131 12.49 54.35 -37.78
C LEU A 131 13.59 53.54 -38.49
N ARG A 132 14.56 54.20 -39.15
CA ARG A 132 15.73 53.53 -39.76
C ARG A 132 16.67 52.94 -38.71
N SER A 133 16.83 53.58 -37.55
CA SER A 133 17.60 53.06 -36.41
C SER A 133 16.97 51.76 -35.89
N GLN A 134 15.65 51.79 -35.62
CA GLN A 134 14.89 50.64 -35.14
C GLN A 134 14.88 49.48 -36.16
N GLN A 135 14.68 49.76 -37.45
CA GLN A 135 14.76 48.75 -38.51
C GLN A 135 16.14 48.07 -38.56
N LYS A 136 17.22 48.83 -38.38
CA LYS A 136 18.59 48.28 -38.33
C LYS A 136 18.81 47.40 -37.11
N GLN A 137 18.35 47.82 -35.93
CA GLN A 137 18.45 47.03 -34.69
C GLN A 137 17.64 45.73 -34.80
N ALA A 138 16.42 45.79 -35.33
CA ALA A 138 15.57 44.62 -35.55
C ALA A 138 16.22 43.62 -36.51
N GLN A 139 16.85 44.08 -37.61
CA GLN A 139 17.58 43.19 -38.52
C GLN A 139 18.77 42.52 -37.82
N GLN A 140 19.54 43.25 -37.00
CA GLN A 140 20.68 42.68 -36.27
C GLN A 140 20.26 41.59 -35.28
N GLU A 141 19.13 41.74 -34.58
CA GLU A 141 18.61 40.70 -33.69
C GLU A 141 18.01 39.52 -34.48
N ILE A 142 17.40 39.73 -35.64
CA ILE A 142 16.98 38.65 -36.55
C ILE A 142 18.19 37.82 -37.01
N ASP A 143 19.27 38.46 -37.48
CA ASP A 143 20.48 37.79 -37.95
C ASP A 143 21.13 36.97 -36.80
N ARG A 144 21.14 37.53 -35.59
CA ARG A 144 21.61 36.85 -34.37
C ARG A 144 20.76 35.63 -34.01
N LEU A 145 19.43 35.78 -33.94
CA LEU A 145 18.51 34.70 -33.60
C LEU A 145 18.56 33.55 -34.63
N GLN A 146 18.78 33.85 -35.90
CA GLN A 146 19.04 32.83 -36.93
C GLN A 146 20.34 32.05 -36.65
N SER A 147 21.41 32.73 -36.24
CA SER A 147 22.68 32.09 -35.86
C SER A 147 22.52 31.17 -34.63
N GLU A 148 21.85 31.65 -33.57
CA GLU A 148 21.57 30.87 -32.36
C GLU A 148 20.67 29.64 -32.67
N LEU A 149 19.69 29.79 -33.57
CA LEU A 149 18.83 28.70 -34.04
C LEU A 149 19.62 27.63 -34.82
N GLU A 150 20.52 28.02 -35.72
CA GLU A 150 21.35 27.07 -36.46
C GLU A 150 22.37 26.35 -35.57
N GLU A 151 22.93 27.01 -34.55
CA GLU A 151 23.77 26.32 -33.57
C GLU A 151 22.96 25.31 -32.75
N SER A 152 21.75 25.67 -32.33
CA SER A 152 20.81 24.77 -31.63
C SER A 152 20.43 23.55 -32.49
N LYS A 153 20.13 23.73 -33.79
CA LYS A 153 19.89 22.61 -34.72
C LYS A 153 21.10 21.67 -34.80
N ARG A 154 22.32 22.20 -34.97
CA ARG A 154 23.57 21.42 -35.02
C ARG A 154 23.83 20.68 -33.70
N ARG A 155 23.52 21.30 -32.55
CA ARG A 155 23.64 20.69 -31.22
C ARG A 155 22.68 19.50 -31.06
N ASN A 156 21.42 19.67 -31.44
CA ASN A 156 20.42 18.59 -31.44
C ASN A 156 20.78 17.43 -32.40
N GLN A 157 21.30 17.73 -33.59
CA GLN A 157 21.78 16.71 -34.53
C GLN A 157 22.92 15.86 -33.93
N ARG A 158 23.88 16.48 -33.22
CA ARG A 158 24.97 15.77 -32.53
C ARG A 158 24.45 14.89 -31.39
N LEU A 159 23.54 15.40 -30.57
CA LEU A 159 22.93 14.64 -29.47
C LEU A 159 22.14 13.43 -30.01
N ASN A 160 21.36 13.60 -31.08
CA ASN A 160 20.63 12.49 -31.71
C ASN A 160 21.56 11.41 -32.29
N ALA A 161 22.72 11.79 -32.84
CA ALA A 161 23.72 10.83 -33.30
C ALA A 161 24.33 10.03 -32.13
N GLN A 162 24.69 10.71 -31.03
CA GLN A 162 25.22 10.07 -29.82
C GLN A 162 24.19 9.13 -29.16
N LEU A 163 22.90 9.50 -29.16
CA LEU A 163 21.82 8.64 -28.68
C LEU A 163 21.64 7.39 -29.55
N ALA A 164 21.76 7.51 -30.88
CA ALA A 164 21.70 6.36 -31.79
C ALA A 164 22.89 5.40 -31.62
N GLU A 165 24.10 5.94 -31.42
CA GLU A 165 25.31 5.18 -31.11
C GLU A 165 25.17 4.43 -29.78
N LEU A 166 24.79 5.11 -28.70
CA LEU A 166 24.56 4.51 -27.38
C LEU A 166 23.46 3.44 -27.40
N ALA A 167 22.38 3.67 -28.15
CA ALA A 167 21.30 2.69 -28.33
C ALA A 167 21.79 1.43 -29.05
N TYR A 168 22.59 1.57 -30.12
CA TYR A 168 23.19 0.44 -30.83
C TYR A 168 24.10 -0.38 -29.91
N ASP A 169 24.99 0.29 -29.19
CA ASP A 169 25.92 -0.31 -28.23
C ASP A 169 25.21 -1.10 -27.11
N THR A 170 24.09 -0.54 -26.62
CA THR A 170 23.23 -1.16 -25.60
C THR A 170 22.52 -2.40 -26.16
N LEU A 171 22.04 -2.34 -27.41
CA LEU A 171 21.42 -3.48 -28.08
C LEU A 171 22.42 -4.62 -28.36
N GLN A 172 23.69 -4.33 -28.68
CA GLN A 172 24.70 -5.38 -28.83
C GLN A 172 25.05 -6.05 -27.50
N LYS A 173 25.10 -5.30 -26.39
CA LYS A 173 25.30 -5.87 -25.04
C LYS A 173 24.14 -6.80 -24.65
N ILE A 174 22.90 -6.33 -24.75
CA ILE A 174 21.71 -7.15 -24.52
C ILE A 174 21.70 -8.40 -25.42
N ARG A 175 22.14 -8.29 -26.69
CA ARG A 175 22.24 -9.42 -27.62
C ARG A 175 23.31 -10.44 -27.22
N ALA A 176 24.38 -10.02 -26.54
CA ALA A 176 25.42 -10.91 -26.02
C ALA A 176 25.01 -11.59 -24.69
N ASP A 177 24.24 -10.88 -23.85
CA ASP A 177 23.74 -11.40 -22.57
C ASP A 177 22.53 -12.33 -22.73
N LEU A 178 21.83 -12.27 -23.87
CA LEU A 178 20.73 -13.18 -24.21
C LEU A 178 21.25 -14.58 -24.56
N VAL A 179 20.90 -15.56 -23.71
CA VAL A 179 21.08 -17.00 -23.96
C VAL A 179 20.68 -17.33 -25.40
N THR A 180 21.59 -17.94 -26.16
CA THR A 180 21.34 -18.22 -27.57
C THR A 180 20.21 -19.22 -27.71
N ARG A 181 19.51 -19.15 -28.86
CA ARG A 181 18.42 -20.08 -29.17
C ARG A 181 18.83 -21.54 -29.04
N ASP A 182 20.08 -21.84 -29.39
CA ASP A 182 20.62 -23.20 -29.42
C ASP A 182 21.01 -23.69 -28.01
N GLU A 183 21.55 -22.82 -27.14
CA GLU A 183 21.74 -23.13 -25.72
C GLU A 183 20.41 -23.37 -24.99
N PHE A 184 19.37 -22.57 -25.29
CA PHE A 184 18.03 -22.80 -24.74
C PHE A 184 17.43 -24.14 -25.20
N ILE A 185 17.63 -24.50 -26.48
CA ILE A 185 17.24 -25.81 -27.03
C ILE A 185 18.02 -26.93 -26.31
N GLU A 186 19.33 -26.78 -26.10
CA GLU A 186 20.15 -27.78 -25.41
C GLU A 186 19.72 -27.98 -23.94
N GLN A 187 19.45 -26.89 -23.21
CA GLN A 187 18.92 -26.94 -21.84
C GLN A 187 17.54 -27.61 -21.79
N SER A 188 16.65 -27.31 -22.74
CA SER A 188 15.34 -27.96 -22.88
C SER A 188 15.46 -29.47 -23.15
N HIS A 189 16.41 -29.89 -23.99
CA HIS A 189 16.71 -31.31 -24.22
C HIS A 189 17.27 -32.00 -22.97
N LYS A 190 18.17 -31.36 -22.21
CA LYS A 190 18.70 -31.87 -20.94
C LYS A 190 17.57 -32.07 -19.91
N LEU A 191 16.68 -31.08 -19.75
CA LEU A 191 15.54 -31.14 -18.84
C LEU A 191 14.54 -32.24 -19.22
N ASN A 192 14.22 -32.39 -20.50
CA ASN A 192 13.33 -33.45 -21.01
C ASN A 192 13.93 -34.86 -20.81
N THR A 193 15.27 -34.99 -20.91
CA THR A 193 15.96 -36.26 -20.63
C THR A 193 15.85 -36.60 -19.13
N PHE A 194 16.21 -35.68 -18.25
CA PHE A 194 16.09 -35.84 -16.80
C PHE A 194 14.65 -36.19 -16.35
N TYR A 195 13.63 -35.58 -16.98
CA TYR A 195 12.23 -35.88 -16.69
C TYR A 195 11.83 -37.32 -17.05
N LYS A 196 12.38 -37.90 -18.13
CA LYS A 196 12.17 -39.31 -18.49
C LYS A 196 12.84 -40.25 -17.49
N ASP A 197 14.09 -39.94 -17.13
CA ASP A 197 14.84 -40.74 -16.14
C ASP A 197 14.11 -40.77 -14.79
N TYR A 198 13.58 -39.62 -14.36
CA TYR A 198 12.73 -39.51 -13.17
C TYR A 198 11.48 -40.40 -13.26
N GLN A 199 10.74 -40.37 -14.38
CA GLN A 199 9.57 -41.22 -14.57
C GLN A 199 9.90 -42.72 -14.56
N GLU A 200 11.05 -43.13 -15.10
CA GLU A 200 11.48 -44.53 -15.06
C GLU A 200 11.88 -44.98 -13.64
N ILE A 201 12.52 -44.09 -12.86
CA ILE A 201 12.83 -44.32 -11.45
C ILE A 201 11.56 -44.46 -10.61
N ASP A 202 10.61 -43.53 -10.76
CA ASP A 202 9.33 -43.56 -10.03
C ASP A 202 8.52 -44.83 -10.34
N LYS A 203 8.45 -45.23 -11.63
CA LYS A 203 7.83 -46.50 -12.04
C LYS A 203 8.49 -47.70 -11.35
N LYS A 204 9.82 -47.81 -11.40
CA LYS A 204 10.59 -48.90 -10.75
C LYS A 204 10.39 -48.92 -9.24
N LEU A 205 10.24 -47.75 -8.61
CA LEU A 205 9.98 -47.61 -7.19
C LEU A 205 8.54 -48.06 -6.84
N SER A 206 7.55 -47.65 -7.62
CA SER A 206 6.15 -48.08 -7.49
C SER A 206 5.98 -49.60 -7.63
N GLU A 207 6.70 -50.22 -8.58
CA GLU A 207 6.72 -51.68 -8.77
C GLU A 207 7.36 -52.40 -7.57
N LYS A 208 8.45 -51.87 -7.00
CA LYS A 208 9.05 -52.40 -5.77
C LYS A 208 8.12 -52.29 -4.55
N PHE A 209 7.46 -51.16 -4.36
CA PHE A 209 6.49 -50.99 -3.26
C PHE A 209 5.35 -52.01 -3.36
N LYS A 210 4.75 -52.18 -4.53
CA LYS A 210 3.70 -53.19 -4.78
C LYS A 210 4.17 -54.62 -4.53
N TYR A 211 5.44 -54.94 -4.79
CA TYR A 211 6.02 -56.24 -4.44
C TYR A 211 6.15 -56.44 -2.92
N ILE A 212 6.69 -55.43 -2.21
CA ILE A 212 6.85 -55.45 -0.75
C ILE A 212 5.50 -55.55 -0.04
N GLU A 213 4.51 -54.77 -0.47
CA GLU A 213 3.14 -54.76 0.06
C GLU A 213 2.47 -56.14 -0.07
N ARG A 214 2.61 -56.81 -1.23
CA ARG A 214 2.14 -58.19 -1.44
C ARG A 214 2.84 -59.18 -0.50
N LYS A 215 4.17 -59.06 -0.33
CA LYS A 215 4.94 -59.93 0.57
C LYS A 215 4.51 -59.77 2.03
N ILE A 216 4.39 -58.53 2.52
CA ILE A 216 3.86 -58.22 3.86
C ILE A 216 2.44 -58.78 4.03
N THR A 217 1.57 -58.61 3.02
CA THR A 217 0.21 -59.18 3.05
C THR A 217 0.20 -60.70 3.14
N GLN A 218 1.12 -61.39 2.46
CA GLN A 218 1.25 -62.84 2.52
C GLN A 218 1.83 -63.31 3.86
N GLU A 219 2.87 -62.65 4.38
CA GLU A 219 3.48 -62.97 5.68
C GLU A 219 2.50 -62.74 6.84
N ASN A 220 1.71 -61.65 6.80
CA ASN A 220 0.64 -61.38 7.78
C ASN A 220 -0.46 -62.45 7.77
N ARG A 221 -0.82 -63.03 6.61
CA ARG A 221 -1.76 -64.16 6.55
C ARG A 221 -1.21 -65.38 7.28
N ILE A 222 0.02 -65.80 6.94
CA ILE A 222 0.71 -66.95 7.56
C ILE A 222 0.84 -66.77 9.08
N ILE A 223 1.09 -65.53 9.55
CA ILE A 223 1.12 -65.21 10.99
C ILE A 223 -0.27 -65.35 11.61
N ASN A 224 -1.32 -64.79 10.99
CA ASN A 224 -2.69 -64.85 11.51
C ASN A 224 -3.25 -66.28 11.55
N ASP A 225 -3.02 -67.08 10.49
CA ASP A 225 -3.42 -68.49 10.43
C ASP A 225 -2.78 -69.27 11.58
N ARG A 226 -1.48 -69.04 11.83
CA ARG A 226 -0.73 -69.69 12.92
C ARG A 226 -1.12 -69.18 14.32
N ILE A 227 -1.63 -67.95 14.44
CA ILE A 227 -2.24 -67.48 15.70
C ILE A 227 -3.53 -68.25 15.97
N ALA A 228 -4.39 -68.44 14.98
CA ALA A 228 -5.63 -69.20 15.13
C ALA A 228 -5.38 -70.68 15.51
N ASP A 229 -4.38 -71.33 14.90
CA ASP A 229 -3.94 -72.69 15.29
C ASP A 229 -3.51 -72.75 16.77
N LEU A 230 -2.71 -71.77 17.22
CA LEU A 230 -2.24 -71.71 18.61
C LEU A 230 -3.36 -71.41 19.61
N GLU A 231 -4.36 -70.62 19.23
CA GLU A 231 -5.56 -70.38 20.05
C GLU A 231 -6.43 -71.63 20.15
N LEU A 232 -6.59 -72.39 19.05
CA LEU A 232 -7.30 -73.67 19.04
C LEU A 232 -6.56 -74.73 19.88
N GLU A 233 -5.23 -74.80 19.80
CA GLU A 233 -4.42 -75.64 20.70
C GLU A 233 -4.61 -75.25 22.18
N LYS A 234 -4.53 -73.96 22.49
CA LYS A 234 -4.68 -73.42 23.85
C LYS A 234 -6.07 -73.72 24.43
N HIS A 235 -7.12 -73.61 23.61
CA HIS A 235 -8.47 -74.03 23.98
C HIS A 235 -8.52 -75.54 24.26
N ASN A 236 -8.02 -76.37 23.35
CA ASN A 236 -8.04 -77.82 23.50
C ASN A 236 -7.24 -78.33 24.72
N ARG A 237 -6.14 -77.66 25.10
CA ARG A 237 -5.42 -77.94 26.35
C ARG A 237 -6.30 -77.65 27.57
N LYS A 238 -6.86 -76.43 27.67
CA LYS A 238 -7.77 -76.04 28.76
C LYS A 238 -8.96 -77.00 28.91
N THR A 239 -9.53 -77.49 27.80
CA THR A 239 -10.65 -78.46 27.82
C THR A 239 -10.22 -79.84 28.30
N LYS A 240 -8.96 -80.27 28.10
CA LYS A 240 -8.41 -81.48 28.71
C LYS A 240 -8.17 -81.28 30.21
N ASP A 241 -7.56 -80.17 30.59
CA ASP A 241 -7.27 -79.84 32.01
C ASP A 241 -8.57 -79.79 32.84
N THR A 242 -9.63 -79.21 32.27
CA THR A 242 -10.98 -79.18 32.88
C THR A 242 -11.53 -80.60 33.08
N LYS A 243 -11.45 -81.48 32.07
CA LYS A 243 -11.91 -82.88 32.18
C LYS A 243 -11.10 -83.70 33.18
N VAL A 244 -9.82 -83.42 33.34
CA VAL A 244 -8.98 -84.05 34.36
C VAL A 244 -9.41 -83.59 35.76
N GLN A 245 -9.72 -82.30 35.94
CA GLN A 245 -10.27 -81.80 37.21
C GLN A 245 -11.64 -82.44 37.52
N GLU A 246 -12.56 -82.51 36.55
CA GLU A 246 -13.86 -83.18 36.71
C GLU A 246 -13.71 -84.65 37.15
N GLN A 247 -12.70 -85.36 36.64
CA GLN A 247 -12.39 -86.74 37.05
C GLN A 247 -11.81 -86.83 38.46
N TYR A 248 -10.94 -85.90 38.87
CA TYR A 248 -10.46 -85.83 40.26
C TYR A 248 -11.59 -85.51 41.23
N ASP A 249 -12.46 -84.56 40.91
CA ASP A 249 -13.59 -84.15 41.74
C ASP A 249 -14.59 -85.31 41.92
N GLN A 250 -14.88 -86.06 40.85
CA GLN A 250 -15.72 -87.27 40.92
C GLN A 250 -15.09 -88.37 41.79
N ALA A 251 -13.77 -88.61 41.65
CA ALA A 251 -13.06 -89.59 42.46
C ALA A 251 -13.05 -89.20 43.96
N TYR A 252 -12.85 -87.92 44.27
CA TYR A 252 -12.97 -87.40 45.64
C TYR A 252 -14.37 -87.61 46.22
N GLN A 253 -15.43 -87.27 45.47
CA GLN A 253 -16.82 -87.48 45.92
C GLN A 253 -17.14 -88.96 46.16
N GLU A 254 -16.61 -89.88 45.35
CA GLU A 254 -16.82 -91.32 45.55
C GLU A 254 -16.05 -91.86 46.77
N ILE A 255 -14.86 -91.32 47.05
CA ILE A 255 -14.07 -91.63 48.25
C ILE A 255 -14.77 -91.10 49.50
N ASP A 256 -15.18 -89.84 49.53
CA ASP A 256 -15.91 -89.22 50.65
C ASP A 256 -17.22 -89.94 50.93
N LYS A 257 -17.94 -90.39 49.90
CA LYS A 257 -19.14 -91.22 50.06
C LYS A 257 -18.81 -92.54 50.76
N LYS A 258 -17.79 -93.28 50.31
CA LYS A 258 -17.34 -94.54 50.92
C LYS A 258 -16.83 -94.36 52.36
N ILE A 259 -16.18 -93.23 52.65
CA ILE A 259 -15.77 -92.83 54.00
C ILE A 259 -17.00 -92.54 54.87
N SER A 260 -17.96 -91.74 54.39
CA SER A 260 -19.21 -91.43 55.10
C SER A 260 -20.05 -92.69 55.40
N GLU A 261 -20.15 -93.63 54.46
CA GLU A 261 -20.84 -94.91 54.64
C GLU A 261 -20.16 -95.78 55.72
N LYS A 262 -18.81 -95.82 55.72
CA LYS A 262 -18.06 -96.50 56.79
C LYS A 262 -18.18 -95.80 58.15
N PHE A 263 -18.14 -94.47 58.19
CA PHE A 263 -18.39 -93.71 59.43
C PHE A 263 -19.78 -94.01 59.97
N LYS A 264 -20.84 -93.99 59.16
CA LYS A 264 -22.20 -94.37 59.58
C LYS A 264 -22.34 -95.81 60.06
N ASP A 265 -21.46 -96.72 59.63
CA ASP A 265 -21.41 -98.10 60.12
C ASP A 265 -20.69 -98.22 61.47
N ILE A 266 -19.61 -97.44 61.64
CA ILE A 266 -18.90 -97.28 62.91
C ILE A 266 -19.79 -96.56 63.93
N GLU A 267 -20.49 -95.50 63.55
CA GLU A 267 -21.48 -94.79 64.39
C GLU A 267 -22.61 -95.71 64.83
N ARG A 268 -23.14 -96.58 63.96
CA ARG A 268 -24.14 -97.58 64.35
C ARG A 268 -23.59 -98.59 65.36
N LYS A 269 -22.34 -99.06 65.18
CA LYS A 269 -21.66 -99.95 66.14
C LYS A 269 -21.39 -99.26 67.48
N ILE A 270 -20.87 -98.03 67.46
CA ILE A 270 -20.66 -97.20 68.65
C ILE A 270 -22.00 -96.90 69.35
N THR A 271 -23.08 -96.63 68.60
CA THR A 271 -24.41 -96.42 69.17
C THR A 271 -24.94 -97.70 69.83
N GLN A 272 -24.65 -98.89 69.26
CA GLN A 272 -25.04 -100.17 69.82
C GLN A 272 -24.20 -100.55 71.07
N GLU A 273 -22.89 -100.30 71.04
CA GLU A 273 -22.00 -100.38 72.22
C GLU A 273 -22.46 -99.42 73.33
N ILE A 274 -22.71 -98.15 73.00
CA ILE A 274 -23.27 -97.15 73.92
C ILE A 274 -24.63 -97.59 74.44
N ARG A 275 -25.46 -98.30 73.65
CA ARG A 275 -26.73 -98.86 74.14
C ARG A 275 -26.50 -99.95 75.18
N ILE A 276 -25.62 -100.93 74.90
CA ILE A 276 -25.23 -101.99 75.84
C ILE A 276 -24.59 -101.40 77.11
N ILE A 277 -23.77 -100.36 76.97
CA ILE A 277 -23.18 -99.61 78.09
C ILE A 277 -24.25 -98.83 78.85
N ASN A 278 -25.21 -98.21 78.18
CA ASN A 278 -26.29 -97.44 78.81
C ASN A 278 -27.33 -98.33 79.48
N ASP A 279 -27.59 -99.54 78.98
CA ASP A 279 -28.42 -100.54 79.64
C ASP A 279 -27.71 -101.00 80.94
N ARG A 280 -26.39 -101.23 80.88
CA ARG A 280 -25.52 -101.45 82.07
C ARG A 280 -25.45 -100.24 83.01
N ILE A 281 -25.48 -99.02 82.49
CA ILE A 281 -25.52 -97.81 83.31
C ILE A 281 -26.91 -97.66 83.92
N ALA A 282 -28.00 -98.06 83.27
CA ALA A 282 -29.32 -98.12 83.87
C ALA A 282 -29.38 -99.14 85.02
N ASP A 283 -28.78 -100.32 84.87
CA ASP A 283 -28.57 -101.28 85.97
C ASP A 283 -27.78 -100.64 87.13
N LEU A 284 -26.74 -99.85 86.83
CA LEU A 284 -25.89 -99.16 87.82
C LEU A 284 -26.47 -97.82 88.32
N GLU A 285 -27.49 -97.25 87.69
CA GLU A 285 -28.20 -96.02 88.08
C GLU A 285 -29.50 -96.33 88.82
N LEU A 286 -30.05 -97.53 88.65
CA LEU A 286 -30.89 -98.17 89.67
C LEU A 286 -30.13 -98.29 91.01
N GLU A 287 -28.80 -98.45 90.94
CA GLU A 287 -27.91 -98.49 92.12
C GLU A 287 -27.39 -97.09 92.55
N LYS A 288 -27.19 -96.13 91.63
CA LYS A 288 -26.56 -94.81 91.91
C LYS A 288 -27.43 -93.56 91.79
N HIS A 289 -28.53 -93.53 91.03
CA HIS A 289 -29.42 -92.35 91.01
C HIS A 289 -30.35 -92.26 92.25
N ASN A 290 -29.79 -92.64 93.39
CA ASN A 290 -30.21 -92.20 94.72
C ASN A 290 -29.62 -90.80 95.07
N ARG A 291 -28.80 -90.17 94.19
CA ARG A 291 -28.30 -88.77 94.33
C ARG A 291 -28.00 -88.00 92.99
N LYS A 292 -29.03 -87.30 92.45
CA LYS A 292 -29.06 -85.91 91.89
C LYS A 292 -27.95 -85.29 90.97
N THR A 293 -28.34 -84.93 89.71
CA THR A 293 -28.21 -83.61 88.98
C THR A 293 -26.81 -83.02 88.59
N LYS A 294 -26.55 -82.14 87.57
CA LYS A 294 -27.37 -81.28 86.63
C LYS A 294 -26.54 -80.70 85.40
N ASP A 295 -27.22 -80.20 84.34
CA ASP A 295 -26.84 -79.17 83.29
C ASP A 295 -25.77 -79.41 82.14
N THR A 296 -25.79 -78.61 81.03
CA THR A 296 -25.04 -78.76 79.72
C THR A 296 -24.89 -77.45 78.82
N LYS A 297 -24.33 -77.53 77.56
CA LYS A 297 -24.25 -76.55 76.39
C LYS A 297 -22.96 -75.67 76.22
N ASP A 298 -22.52 -75.01 75.10
CA ASP A 298 -22.78 -74.86 73.61
C ASP A 298 -21.61 -74.02 72.93
N ARG A 299 -21.41 -73.66 71.62
CA ARG A 299 -21.76 -74.16 70.23
C ARG A 299 -21.30 -73.21 69.02
N GLU A 300 -20.60 -73.75 67.98
CA GLU A 300 -20.50 -73.38 66.49
C GLU A 300 -19.86 -72.10 65.79
N GLN A 301 -19.15 -72.34 64.62
CA GLN A 301 -19.19 -71.73 63.22
C GLN A 301 -18.41 -70.46 62.60
N LYS A 302 -17.79 -70.65 61.38
CA LYS A 302 -17.80 -69.90 60.03
C LYS A 302 -16.80 -68.77 59.47
N GLU A 303 -16.90 -68.35 58.14
CA GLU A 303 -15.79 -68.11 57.12
C GLU A 303 -15.46 -66.72 56.31
N PRO A 304 -15.71 -66.41 54.97
CA PRO A 304 -14.68 -65.80 54.00
C PRO A 304 -15.02 -64.66 52.90
N THR A 305 -14.03 -64.11 52.07
CA THR A 305 -14.03 -63.34 50.71
C THR A 305 -13.27 -61.93 50.66
N GLY A 306 -12.78 -61.15 49.62
CA GLY A 306 -12.54 -61.03 48.11
C GLY A 306 -12.13 -59.53 47.65
N ILE A 307 -11.84 -58.92 46.44
CA ILE A 307 -11.40 -59.14 44.99
C ILE A 307 -11.13 -57.74 44.19
N THR A 308 -10.26 -57.58 43.13
CA THR A 308 -9.87 -56.25 42.43
C THR A 308 -9.27 -56.27 40.94
N THR A 309 -9.30 -55.22 40.03
CA THR A 309 -8.65 -55.09 38.63
C THR A 309 -8.69 -53.71 37.79
N LEU A 310 -7.59 -53.27 37.05
CA LEU A 310 -7.26 -52.46 35.75
C LEU A 310 -7.75 -51.00 35.22
N LYS A 311 -7.17 -50.45 34.08
CA LYS A 311 -7.28 -49.10 33.31
C LYS A 311 -6.59 -49.14 31.85
N PRO A 312 -6.25 -48.14 30.92
CA PRO A 312 -6.55 -46.68 30.52
C PRO A 312 -6.56 -46.28 28.93
N SER A 313 -6.32 -44.99 28.47
CA SER A 313 -5.71 -44.43 27.18
C SER A 313 -6.41 -43.35 26.21
N GLU A 314 -5.66 -42.70 25.24
CA GLU A 314 -5.75 -41.26 24.75
C GLU A 314 -5.45 -40.89 23.19
N PRO A 315 -5.53 -39.59 22.65
CA PRO A 315 -5.77 -39.20 21.18
C PRO A 315 -4.82 -38.23 20.30
N PRO A 316 -5.10 -37.86 18.98
CA PRO A 316 -4.23 -37.17 17.93
C PRO A 316 -4.72 -35.88 17.09
N ALA A 317 -3.98 -35.30 16.07
CA ALA A 317 -4.33 -34.07 15.22
C ALA A 317 -3.55 -33.71 13.84
N SER A 318 -3.96 -32.63 13.08
CA SER A 318 -3.21 -31.63 12.16
C SER A 318 -2.97 -31.74 10.59
N GLN A 319 -2.94 -30.62 9.79
CA GLN A 319 -2.04 -30.23 8.59
C GLN A 319 -2.40 -28.96 7.67
N THR A 320 -1.56 -28.58 6.65
CA THR A 320 -1.55 -27.27 5.86
C THR A 320 -0.81 -27.29 4.46
N TYR A 321 -1.13 -26.44 3.42
CA TYR A 321 -0.35 -26.26 2.12
C TYR A 321 -0.56 -24.90 1.29
N GLN A 322 0.11 -24.70 0.12
CA GLN A 322 0.28 -23.44 -0.69
C GLN A 322 -0.07 -23.53 -2.23
N SER A 323 -0.16 -22.40 -2.99
CA SER A 323 0.61 -22.09 -4.27
C SER A 323 -0.04 -21.30 -5.46
N THR A 324 0.77 -20.40 -6.07
CA THR A 324 0.85 -19.77 -7.43
C THR A 324 -0.34 -19.23 -8.26
N ALA A 325 -0.08 -18.06 -8.89
CA ALA A 325 -0.91 -17.22 -9.79
C ALA A 325 -1.03 -17.76 -11.24
N PRO A 326 -2.13 -17.47 -11.97
CA PRO A 326 -2.28 -16.22 -12.76
C PRO A 326 -3.05 -15.12 -12.00
N SER A 327 -3.48 -13.96 -12.51
CA SER A 327 -4.01 -13.49 -13.88
C SER A 327 -6.85 -12.58 -14.41
N VAL A 328 -7.71 -11.81 -13.63
CA VAL A 328 -9.18 -11.64 -13.77
C VAL A 328 -9.54 -10.46 -14.69
N SER A 329 -9.66 -10.80 -15.97
CA SER A 329 -10.81 -10.32 -16.73
C SER A 329 -12.09 -10.96 -16.15
N SER A 330 -12.82 -10.16 -15.36
CA SER A 330 -14.24 -10.35 -14.99
C SER A 330 -14.63 -11.57 -14.13
N SER A 331 -14.94 -11.32 -12.85
CA SER A 331 -15.90 -12.12 -12.07
C SER A 331 -16.67 -11.23 -11.08
N SER A 332 -17.89 -11.64 -10.71
CA SER A 332 -18.94 -10.75 -10.21
C SER A 332 -19.03 -10.62 -8.69
N HIS A 333 -17.97 -10.11 -8.04
CA HIS A 333 -17.98 -9.76 -6.63
C HIS A 333 -17.56 -8.31 -6.40
N SER A 334 -18.35 -7.57 -5.63
CA SER A 334 -18.00 -6.23 -5.16
C SER A 334 -16.69 -6.32 -4.34
N PRO A 335 -15.72 -5.41 -4.55
CA PRO A 335 -14.51 -5.39 -3.74
C PRO A 335 -14.83 -5.27 -2.24
N SER A 336 -14.09 -5.99 -1.40
CA SER A 336 -14.20 -5.86 0.05
C SER A 336 -13.38 -4.67 0.51
N GLU A 337 -14.04 -3.64 1.03
CA GLU A 337 -13.38 -2.50 1.66
C GLU A 337 -12.70 -2.92 2.98
N VAL A 338 -11.41 -2.62 3.10
CA VAL A 338 -10.58 -2.98 4.26
C VAL A 338 -9.67 -1.84 4.70
N SER A 339 -9.15 -1.93 5.92
CA SER A 339 -8.05 -1.11 6.43
C SER A 339 -7.16 -1.92 7.38
N PRO A 340 -5.87 -1.58 7.56
CA PRO A 340 -5.05 -2.17 8.61
C PRO A 340 -5.68 -2.04 10.00
N THR A 341 -5.51 -3.06 10.84
CA THR A 341 -5.85 -2.97 12.26
C THR A 341 -4.90 -2.01 12.96
N GLU A 342 -5.41 -1.25 13.93
CA GLU A 342 -4.62 -0.27 14.69
C GLU A 342 -3.48 -0.95 15.47
N GLU A 343 -3.70 -2.17 15.96
CA GLU A 343 -2.69 -3.03 16.58
C GLU A 343 -1.53 -3.36 15.64
N SER A 344 -1.79 -3.77 14.39
CA SER A 344 -0.72 -4.13 13.46
C SER A 344 0.08 -2.92 12.95
N LEU A 345 -0.51 -1.73 12.93
CA LEU A 345 0.22 -0.47 12.70
C LEU A 345 1.07 -0.08 13.92
N ALA A 346 0.51 -0.16 15.13
CA ALA A 346 1.22 0.18 16.37
C ALA A 346 2.44 -0.74 16.59
N ASN A 347 2.33 -2.03 16.31
CA ASN A 347 3.44 -2.98 16.42
C ASN A 347 4.58 -2.61 15.46
N LEU A 348 4.28 -2.20 14.22
CA LEU A 348 5.27 -1.72 13.25
C LEU A 348 5.91 -0.38 13.64
N GLU A 349 5.15 0.54 14.25
CA GLU A 349 5.70 1.80 14.79
C GLU A 349 6.60 1.55 16.01
N MET A 350 6.32 0.50 16.79
CA MET A 350 7.19 0.01 17.87
C MET A 350 8.36 -0.88 17.38
N GLY A 351 8.48 -1.13 16.07
CA GLY A 351 9.57 -1.89 15.46
C GLY A 351 9.47 -3.42 15.58
N TRP A 352 8.27 -3.95 15.87
CA TRP A 352 8.01 -5.39 15.92
C TRP A 352 7.72 -5.89 14.50
N ASN A 353 8.33 -7.00 14.09
CA ASN A 353 8.20 -7.56 12.74
C ASN A 353 6.92 -8.40 12.55
N ASP A 354 5.82 -7.97 13.16
CA ASP A 354 4.52 -8.65 13.02
C ASP A 354 3.92 -8.39 11.63
N PRO A 355 3.24 -9.38 11.02
CA PRO A 355 2.65 -9.20 9.72
C PRO A 355 1.38 -8.36 9.79
N ILE A 356 1.20 -7.43 8.84
CA ILE A 356 0.05 -6.52 8.82
C ILE A 356 -1.25 -7.30 8.63
N VAL A 357 -2.21 -7.07 9.52
CA VAL A 357 -3.57 -7.62 9.42
C VAL A 357 -4.53 -6.50 9.04
N LEU A 358 -5.37 -6.76 8.05
CA LEU A 358 -6.41 -5.87 7.56
C LEU A 358 -7.78 -6.39 7.96
N GLU A 359 -8.66 -5.50 8.43
CA GLU A 359 -10.05 -5.78 8.80
C GLU A 359 -11.04 -5.21 7.79
N ASN A 360 -12.19 -5.87 7.62
CA ASN A 360 -13.31 -5.35 6.82
C ASN A 360 -13.89 -4.08 7.47
N LYS A 361 -13.94 -2.96 6.73
CA LYS A 361 -14.29 -1.64 7.26
C LYS A 361 -15.19 -0.91 6.26
N ARG A 362 -16.36 -0.42 6.71
CA ARG A 362 -17.42 0.23 5.88
C ARG A 362 -17.03 1.53 5.14
N ARG A 363 -15.77 1.95 5.25
CA ARG A 363 -15.08 3.02 4.51
C ARG A 363 -13.59 2.66 4.49
N GLY A 364 -13.25 1.62 3.76
CA GLY A 364 -11.90 1.08 3.67
C GLY A 364 -10.95 2.05 2.98
N TYR A 365 -9.71 2.12 3.45
CA TYR A 365 -8.64 2.82 2.71
C TYR A 365 -8.16 2.00 1.50
N TYR A 366 -8.43 0.70 1.52
CA TYR A 366 -8.02 -0.26 0.50
C TYR A 366 -9.20 -1.15 0.11
N GLU A 367 -9.13 -1.71 -1.09
CA GLU A 367 -10.10 -2.65 -1.64
C GLU A 367 -9.39 -3.99 -1.91
N VAL A 368 -9.98 -5.08 -1.41
CA VAL A 368 -9.56 -6.45 -1.70
C VAL A 368 -10.46 -7.04 -2.78
N TYR A 369 -9.87 -7.53 -3.87
CA TYR A 369 -10.54 -8.28 -4.93
C TYR A 369 -9.81 -9.61 -5.20
N LEU A 370 -10.54 -10.59 -5.73
CA LEU A 370 -9.99 -11.90 -6.07
C LEU A 370 -9.49 -11.92 -7.52
N ASP A 371 -8.17 -11.98 -7.68
CA ASP A 371 -7.45 -11.96 -8.95
C ASP A 371 -6.98 -13.40 -9.27
N TRP A 372 -7.79 -14.15 -10.01
CA TRP A 372 -7.78 -15.61 -10.30
C TRP A 372 -7.79 -16.51 -9.05
N LYS A 373 -6.75 -16.37 -8.22
CA LYS A 373 -6.46 -17.12 -7.00
C LYS A 373 -5.97 -16.22 -5.85
N TYR A 374 -5.62 -14.97 -6.15
CA TYR A 374 -4.91 -14.07 -5.24
C TYR A 374 -5.88 -13.06 -4.67
N HIS A 375 -5.83 -12.83 -3.36
CA HIS A 375 -6.53 -11.67 -2.80
C HIS A 375 -5.60 -10.48 -3.02
N CYS A 376 -5.89 -9.71 -4.07
CA CYS A 376 -5.15 -8.51 -4.44
C CYS A 376 -5.71 -7.32 -3.68
N LEU A 377 -4.82 -6.60 -3.02
CA LEU A 377 -5.10 -5.40 -2.24
C LEU A 377 -4.59 -4.17 -3.03
N VAL A 378 -5.49 -3.21 -3.25
CA VAL A 378 -5.19 -1.92 -3.90
C VAL A 378 -5.73 -0.76 -3.06
N PRO A 379 -5.15 0.46 -3.17
CA PRO A 379 -5.79 1.67 -2.64
C PRO A 379 -7.21 1.82 -3.17
N SER A 380 -8.16 2.23 -2.31
CA SER A 380 -9.54 2.48 -2.74
C SER A 380 -9.61 3.66 -3.70
N GLN A 381 -10.58 3.64 -4.63
CA GLN A 381 -10.81 4.73 -5.60
C GLN A 381 -11.01 6.13 -4.98
N TYR A 382 -11.37 6.22 -3.70
CA TYR A 382 -11.53 7.49 -2.96
C TYR A 382 -10.38 7.80 -1.99
N PHE A 383 -9.39 6.92 -1.87
CA PHE A 383 -8.28 7.09 -0.94
C PHE A 383 -7.17 7.97 -1.53
N ARG A 384 -6.95 9.14 -0.90
CA ARG A 384 -5.87 10.07 -1.23
C ARG A 384 -4.67 9.88 -0.30
N ILE A 385 -3.54 9.56 -0.90
CA ILE A 385 -2.25 9.48 -0.22
C ILE A 385 -1.74 10.91 0.02
N ASN A 386 -1.25 11.17 1.22
CA ASN A 386 -0.74 12.46 1.65
C ASN A 386 0.27 12.26 2.79
N GLN A 387 1.00 13.29 3.18
CA GLN A 387 2.08 13.22 4.17
C GLN A 387 1.68 12.56 5.51
N ARG A 388 0.40 12.62 5.92
CA ARG A 388 -0.07 12.03 7.19
C ARG A 388 -0.35 10.53 7.12
N ASN A 389 -0.77 10.01 5.97
CA ASN A 389 -1.08 8.57 5.79
C ASN A 389 -0.04 7.81 4.95
N TYR A 390 0.89 8.52 4.30
CA TYR A 390 1.98 7.94 3.51
C TYR A 390 2.70 6.81 4.25
N LYS A 391 3.01 6.98 5.55
CA LYS A 391 3.73 5.95 6.32
C LYS A 391 2.94 4.64 6.44
N SER A 392 1.63 4.72 6.64
CA SER A 392 0.73 3.56 6.66
C SER A 392 0.60 2.89 5.28
N VAL A 393 0.70 3.66 4.20
CA VAL A 393 0.74 3.12 2.82
C VAL A 393 2.08 2.43 2.55
N GLU A 394 3.19 3.02 2.99
CA GLU A 394 4.54 2.47 2.80
C GLU A 394 4.67 1.06 3.39
N TYR A 395 4.05 0.78 4.55
CA TYR A 395 4.03 -0.57 5.12
C TYR A 395 3.35 -1.61 4.20
N LEU A 396 2.37 -1.21 3.37
CA LEU A 396 1.65 -2.08 2.42
C LEU A 396 2.20 -2.04 0.98
N PHE A 397 2.88 -0.97 0.58
CA PHE A 397 3.34 -0.75 -0.80
C PHE A 397 4.76 -0.17 -0.85
N GLU A 398 5.55 -0.59 -1.82
CA GLU A 398 6.74 0.14 -2.25
C GLU A 398 6.30 1.42 -2.98
N CYS A 399 6.77 2.58 -2.53
CA CYS A 399 6.35 3.89 -3.04
C CYS A 399 7.47 4.53 -3.88
N GLN A 400 7.35 4.45 -5.20
CA GLN A 400 8.33 4.99 -6.15
C GLN A 400 8.02 6.45 -6.48
N ASN A 401 9.04 7.31 -6.45
CA ASN A 401 8.99 8.73 -6.82
C ASN A 401 8.05 9.63 -5.98
N TYR A 402 7.78 9.27 -4.72
CA TYR A 402 6.94 10.11 -3.85
C TYR A 402 7.65 11.42 -3.43
N ASP A 403 7.02 12.56 -3.73
CA ASP A 403 7.35 13.88 -3.20
C ASP A 403 6.11 14.47 -2.49
N PRO A 404 6.19 14.81 -1.18
CA PRO A 404 5.04 15.30 -0.42
C PRO A 404 4.47 16.65 -0.90
N ASN A 405 5.13 17.34 -1.84
CA ASN A 405 4.68 18.63 -2.41
C ASN A 405 4.02 18.47 -3.79
N TYR A 406 4.19 17.33 -4.48
CA TYR A 406 3.79 17.16 -5.89
C TYR A 406 3.04 15.84 -6.19
N SER A 407 3.10 14.84 -5.31
CA SER A 407 2.49 13.52 -5.51
C SER A 407 0.99 13.46 -5.18
N ASP A 408 0.18 14.31 -5.83
CA ASP A 408 -1.29 14.34 -5.70
C ASP A 408 -2.00 13.14 -6.37
N SER A 409 -1.29 12.38 -7.20
CA SER A 409 -1.79 11.21 -7.94
C SER A 409 -0.80 10.03 -7.87
N TYR A 410 -1.27 8.83 -8.19
CA TYR A 410 -0.43 7.63 -8.30
C TYR A 410 -0.99 6.62 -9.30
N THR A 411 -0.12 5.74 -9.79
CA THR A 411 -0.45 4.55 -10.57
C THR A 411 -0.08 3.30 -9.78
N VAL A 412 -0.99 2.33 -9.71
CA VAL A 412 -0.68 0.99 -9.18
C VAL A 412 0.13 0.23 -10.24
N ILE A 413 1.42 0.03 -9.99
CA ILE A 413 2.32 -0.74 -10.87
C ILE A 413 2.17 -2.24 -10.60
N ARG A 414 1.92 -2.62 -9.33
CA ARG A 414 1.60 -3.99 -8.90
C ARG A 414 0.72 -3.95 -7.65
N PRO A 415 -0.38 -4.71 -7.56
CA PRO A 415 -1.16 -4.80 -6.33
C PRO A 415 -0.34 -5.43 -5.19
N ALA A 416 -0.73 -5.15 -3.96
CA ALA A 416 -0.25 -5.92 -2.81
C ALA A 416 -0.98 -7.27 -2.75
N VAL A 417 -0.33 -8.30 -2.21
CA VAL A 417 -0.93 -9.64 -2.04
C VAL A 417 -1.24 -9.86 -0.57
N VAL A 418 -2.47 -10.28 -0.29
CA VAL A 418 -2.93 -10.68 1.05
C VAL A 418 -3.49 -12.10 1.01
N TYR A 419 -3.71 -12.72 2.17
CA TYR A 419 -4.47 -13.97 2.29
C TYR A 419 -5.54 -13.86 3.39
N PRO A 420 -6.75 -14.43 3.20
CA PRO A 420 -7.79 -14.40 4.22
C PRO A 420 -7.40 -15.29 5.41
N LEU A 421 -7.67 -14.79 6.62
CA LEU A 421 -7.52 -15.55 7.86
C LEU A 421 -8.78 -16.40 8.13
N ALA A 422 -8.70 -17.29 9.11
CA ALA A 422 -9.71 -18.32 9.37
C ALA A 422 -11.08 -17.78 9.84
N ASP A 423 -11.20 -16.47 10.11
CA ASP A 423 -12.45 -15.79 10.45
C ASP A 423 -13.31 -15.38 9.23
N GLY A 424 -12.73 -15.42 8.01
CA GLY A 424 -13.34 -14.95 6.78
C GLY A 424 -13.60 -13.44 6.73
N LYS A 425 -12.95 -12.65 7.59
CA LYS A 425 -13.21 -11.20 7.81
C LYS A 425 -11.95 -10.36 7.94
N THR A 426 -10.81 -10.98 8.21
CA THR A 426 -9.50 -10.35 8.20
C THR A 426 -8.59 -10.97 7.15
N TRP A 427 -7.62 -10.20 6.66
CA TRP A 427 -6.62 -10.63 5.69
C TRP A 427 -5.23 -10.22 6.16
N GLN A 428 -4.24 -11.08 6.00
CA GLN A 428 -2.85 -10.77 6.35
C GLN A 428 -2.03 -10.44 5.10
N LEU A 429 -1.17 -9.43 5.17
CA LEU A 429 -0.24 -9.10 4.09
C LEU A 429 0.78 -10.22 3.87
N GLN A 430 0.90 -10.66 2.62
CA GLN A 430 1.91 -11.62 2.16
C GLN A 430 3.02 -10.95 1.34
N GLN A 431 2.69 -9.94 0.53
CA GLN A 431 3.65 -9.23 -0.31
C GLN A 431 3.25 -7.77 -0.49
N ARG A 432 4.17 -6.82 -0.22
CA ARG A 432 3.95 -5.39 -0.50
C ARG A 432 3.71 -5.17 -2.00
N GLY A 433 2.79 -4.28 -2.34
CA GLY A 433 2.54 -3.85 -3.73
C GLY A 433 3.61 -2.86 -4.23
N VAL A 434 3.39 -2.25 -5.39
CA VAL A 434 4.21 -1.14 -5.91
C VAL A 434 3.29 -0.04 -6.43
N LEU A 435 3.46 1.17 -5.88
CA LEU A 435 2.85 2.41 -6.36
C LEU A 435 3.94 3.28 -6.98
N ARG A 436 3.59 4.01 -8.05
CA ARG A 436 4.41 5.09 -8.59
C ARG A 436 3.60 6.37 -8.58
N PHE A 437 4.18 7.43 -8.04
CA PHE A 437 3.61 8.76 -8.03
C PHE A 437 4.10 9.57 -9.24
#